data_AF-A0A6S7A523-F1
#
_entry.id   AF-A0A6S7A523-F1
#
_cell.length_a   1.000
_cell.length_b   1.000
_cell.length_c   1.000
_cell.angle_alpha   90.00
_cell.angle_beta   90.00
_cell.angle_gamma   90.00
#
_symmetry.space_group_name_H-M   'P 1'
#
loop_
_entity.id
_entity.type
_entity.pdbx_description
1 polymer ?
#
loop_
_entity_poly.entity_id
_entity_poly.type
_entity_poly.pdbx_seq_one_letter_code
_entity_poly.pdbx_strand_id
1 'polypeptide(L)'
;MFAIRRINEHAIELEPFGNLMRNAFAGGIGAMFVLGTVISTLITIFDPDSLTPSIVLLLFLNPVMTAAFGSIPYVITRYSWGKFRGGFIRIHRGTRKLYFVSPQDERLLTLEWDQIQALAGYVPTVGAAGYSSQYPLYLIAVDWTQTPPTEVCVSCGNLGWRDDGDSAQQLWDCLRIYMEHGPDALPKPPPIPRRLSRKQTFLRFYRDWAAKYRRDLATPKGKRWAMVVIPAKILALIFIVFPDSVGEFIDYGVPYTSFPKEIDELCGFVEKRVPIMRLNGERVDS
;
A
#
# COMPACT_ATOMS: atom_id res chain seq x y z
N MET A 1 -11.98 -0.12 -7.18
CA MET A 1 -11.95 -1.03 -6.01
C MET A 1 -11.70 -0.15 -4.79
N PHE A 2 -12.63 -0.11 -3.84
CA PHE A 2 -12.58 0.83 -2.70
C PHE A 2 -11.51 0.41 -1.69
N ALA A 3 -10.81 1.34 -1.04
CA ALA A 3 -9.87 0.99 0.05
C ALA A 3 -10.57 0.72 1.39
N ILE A 4 -11.81 0.22 1.33
CA ILE A 4 -12.57 -0.24 2.49
C ILE A 4 -11.98 -1.59 2.90
N ARG A 5 -11.40 -1.62 4.10
CA ARG A 5 -10.76 -2.80 4.66
C ARG A 5 -11.73 -3.64 5.47
N ARG A 6 -12.56 -2.99 6.30
CA ARG A 6 -13.56 -3.63 7.14
C ARG A 6 -14.83 -2.79 7.18
N ILE A 7 -15.95 -3.48 7.33
CA ILE A 7 -17.25 -2.85 7.53
C ILE A 7 -18.07 -3.71 8.47
N ASN A 8 -18.82 -3.08 9.38
CA ASN A 8 -19.84 -3.71 10.21
C ASN A 8 -20.98 -2.70 10.46
N GLU A 9 -21.91 -3.00 11.36
CA GLU A 9 -23.04 -2.11 11.70
C GLU A 9 -22.63 -0.80 12.39
N HIS A 10 -21.45 -0.77 13.01
CA HIS A 10 -21.00 0.31 13.88
C HIS A 10 -20.00 1.23 13.19
N ALA A 11 -19.01 0.68 12.49
CA ALA A 11 -17.95 1.43 11.84
C ALA A 11 -17.54 0.87 10.46
N ILE A 12 -17.00 1.77 9.65
CA ILE A 12 -16.26 1.46 8.43
C ILE A 12 -14.78 1.80 8.63
N GLU A 13 -13.89 0.92 8.18
CA GLU A 13 -12.44 1.11 8.26
C GLU A 13 -11.83 1.24 6.87
N LEU A 14 -11.08 2.33 6.66
CA LEU A 14 -10.39 2.64 5.41
C LEU A 14 -8.87 2.57 5.59
N GLU A 15 -8.18 2.18 4.52
CA GLU A 15 -6.73 2.37 4.42
C GLU A 15 -6.42 3.82 3.99
N PRO A 16 -5.47 4.52 4.63
CA PRO A 16 -5.06 5.86 4.26
C PRO A 16 -4.13 5.84 3.05
N PHE A 17 -4.14 6.94 2.30
CA PHE A 17 -3.33 7.10 1.09
C PHE A 17 -1.82 7.01 1.36
N GLY A 18 -1.37 7.47 2.52
CA GLY A 18 0.05 7.39 2.92
C GLY A 18 0.60 5.94 2.95
N ASN A 19 -0.23 4.95 3.28
CA ASN A 19 0.20 3.54 3.25
C ASN A 19 0.40 3.05 1.81
N LEU A 20 -0.49 3.45 0.89
CA LEU A 20 -0.39 3.11 -0.52
C LEU A 20 0.91 3.66 -1.12
N MET A 21 1.19 4.95 -0.87
CA MET A 21 2.39 5.59 -1.39
C MET A 21 3.67 5.01 -0.77
N ARG A 22 3.68 4.69 0.53
CA ARG A 22 4.85 4.05 1.14
C ARG A 22 5.13 2.68 0.50
N ASN A 23 4.08 1.85 0.31
CA ASN A 23 4.24 0.56 -0.37
C ASN A 23 4.80 0.75 -1.79
N ALA A 24 4.35 1.78 -2.51
CA ALA A 24 4.87 2.11 -3.84
C ALA A 24 6.36 2.52 -3.82
N PHE A 25 6.78 3.37 -2.88
CA PHE A 25 8.19 3.74 -2.73
C PHE A 25 9.07 2.58 -2.27
N ALA A 26 8.55 1.72 -1.39
CA ALA A 26 9.25 0.51 -0.96
C ALA A 26 9.48 -0.45 -2.15
N GLY A 27 8.46 -0.64 -3.00
CA GLY A 27 8.60 -1.39 -4.26
C GLY A 27 9.55 -0.72 -5.26
N GLY A 28 9.56 0.62 -5.28
CA GLY A 28 10.48 1.44 -6.09
C GLY A 28 11.95 1.11 -5.87
N ILE A 29 12.35 0.71 -4.65
CA ILE A 29 13.73 0.27 -4.36
C ILE A 29 14.09 -0.98 -5.18
N GLY A 30 13.18 -1.97 -5.22
CA GLY A 30 13.38 -3.17 -6.04
C GLY A 30 13.35 -2.87 -7.54
N ALA A 31 12.50 -1.93 -7.99
CA ALA A 31 12.47 -1.49 -9.37
C ALA A 31 13.78 -0.79 -9.80
N MET A 32 14.35 0.06 -8.92
CA MET A 32 15.62 0.72 -9.17
C MET A 32 16.79 -0.28 -9.22
N PHE A 33 16.77 -1.31 -8.37
CA PHE A 33 17.74 -2.41 -8.44
C PHE A 33 17.71 -3.08 -9.83
N VAL A 34 16.52 -3.46 -10.30
CA VAL A 34 16.32 -4.09 -11.60
C VAL A 34 16.79 -3.17 -12.73
N LEU A 35 16.45 -1.88 -12.67
CA LEU A 35 16.90 -0.89 -13.65
C LEU A 35 18.43 -0.81 -13.71
N GLY A 36 19.10 -0.76 -12.56
CA GLY A 36 20.55 -0.78 -12.48
C GLY A 36 21.14 -2.06 -13.08
N THR A 37 20.54 -3.23 -12.83
CA THR A 37 20.96 -4.50 -13.45
C THR A 37 20.81 -4.47 -14.97
N VAL A 38 19.69 -3.95 -15.48
CA VAL A 38 19.43 -3.85 -16.91
C VAL A 38 20.43 -2.93 -17.59
N ILE A 39 20.66 -1.74 -17.03
CA ILE A 39 21.65 -0.78 -17.55
C ILE A 39 23.04 -1.42 -17.58
N SER A 40 23.45 -2.08 -16.49
CA SER A 40 24.74 -2.75 -16.44
C SER A 40 24.88 -3.84 -17.50
N THR A 41 23.84 -4.66 -17.67
CA THR A 41 23.82 -5.74 -18.67
C THR A 41 23.88 -5.20 -20.09
N LEU A 42 23.14 -4.11 -20.39
CA LEU A 42 23.15 -3.49 -21.71
C LEU A 42 24.53 -2.93 -22.05
N ILE A 43 25.20 -2.25 -21.11
CA ILE A 43 26.56 -1.73 -21.33
C ILE A 43 27.52 -2.88 -21.63
N THR A 44 27.48 -3.98 -20.88
CA THR A 44 28.33 -5.15 -21.13
C THR A 44 28.08 -5.80 -22.49
N ILE A 45 26.85 -5.78 -23.01
CA ILE A 45 26.49 -6.37 -24.31
C ILE A 45 26.90 -5.47 -25.47
N PHE A 46 26.64 -4.16 -25.36
CA PHE A 46 26.76 -3.23 -26.49
C PHE A 46 28.12 -2.53 -26.57
N ASP A 47 28.89 -2.50 -25.48
CA ASP A 47 30.20 -1.86 -25.43
C ASP A 47 31.22 -2.71 -24.64
N PRO A 48 31.55 -3.93 -25.11
CA PRO A 48 32.45 -4.83 -24.41
C PRO A 48 33.92 -4.33 -24.41
N ASP A 49 34.31 -3.54 -25.41
CA ASP A 49 35.70 -3.11 -25.61
C ASP A 49 36.11 -2.00 -24.61
N SER A 50 35.15 -1.29 -24.03
CA SER A 50 35.41 -0.28 -23.01
C SER A 50 35.51 -0.84 -21.58
N LEU A 51 35.33 -2.15 -21.39
CA LEU A 51 35.27 -2.80 -20.08
C LEU A 51 36.64 -2.92 -19.40
N THR A 52 37.10 -1.82 -18.82
CA THR A 52 38.22 -1.83 -17.87
C THR A 52 37.80 -2.46 -16.52
N PRO A 53 38.75 -2.98 -15.71
CA PRO A 53 38.41 -3.57 -14.41
C PRO A 53 37.62 -2.64 -13.47
N SER A 54 37.89 -1.33 -13.53
CA SER A 54 37.15 -0.33 -12.75
C SER A 54 35.71 -0.16 -13.24
N ILE A 55 35.49 -0.18 -14.56
CA ILE A 55 34.15 -0.13 -15.15
C ILE A 55 33.37 -1.41 -14.80
N VAL A 56 33.99 -2.58 -14.88
CA VAL A 56 33.35 -3.84 -14.47
C VAL A 56 32.91 -3.80 -13.00
N LEU A 57 33.77 -3.29 -12.10
CA LEU A 57 33.40 -3.09 -10.70
C LEU A 57 32.23 -2.10 -10.56
N LEU A 58 32.24 -0.99 -11.29
CA LEU A 58 31.16 -0.01 -11.27
C LEU A 58 29.83 -0.62 -11.75
N LEU A 59 29.85 -1.39 -12.84
CA LEU A 59 28.68 -2.08 -13.37
C LEU A 59 28.13 -3.13 -12.40
N PHE A 60 29.01 -3.82 -11.67
CA PHE A 60 28.62 -4.76 -10.60
C PHE A 60 27.96 -4.04 -9.41
N LEU A 61 28.45 -2.86 -9.03
CA LEU A 61 27.91 -2.08 -7.91
C LEU A 61 26.68 -1.25 -8.29
N ASN A 62 26.47 -0.96 -9.57
CA ASN A 62 25.40 -0.10 -10.08
C ASN A 62 23.98 -0.49 -9.62
N PRO A 63 23.56 -1.78 -9.61
CA PRO A 63 22.26 -2.18 -9.07
C PRO A 63 22.06 -1.80 -7.60
N VAL A 64 23.12 -1.91 -6.79
CA VAL A 64 23.08 -1.55 -5.37
C VAL A 64 23.05 -0.04 -5.20
N MET A 65 23.85 0.70 -5.96
CA MET A 65 23.86 2.17 -5.91
C MET A 65 22.51 2.75 -6.34
N THR A 66 21.94 2.27 -7.45
CA THR A 66 20.61 2.69 -7.93
C THR A 66 19.50 2.36 -6.93
N ALA A 67 19.53 1.18 -6.32
CA ALA A 67 18.60 0.83 -5.23
C ALA A 67 18.77 1.76 -4.00
N ALA A 68 20.00 2.13 -3.66
CA ALA A 68 20.28 3.07 -2.58
C ALA A 68 19.69 4.46 -2.87
N PHE A 69 19.80 4.97 -4.10
CA PHE A 69 19.11 6.20 -4.51
C PHE A 69 17.59 6.07 -4.42
N GLY A 70 17.03 4.91 -4.82
CA GLY A 70 15.60 4.61 -4.68
C GLY A 70 15.11 4.58 -3.23
N SER A 71 16.00 4.40 -2.25
CA SER A 71 15.65 4.43 -0.83
C SER A 71 15.44 5.85 -0.29
N ILE A 72 15.96 6.88 -0.96
CA ILE A 72 15.86 8.28 -0.51
C ILE A 72 14.39 8.72 -0.42
N PRO A 73 13.54 8.57 -1.47
CA PRO A 73 12.11 8.85 -1.37
C PRO A 73 11.40 8.04 -0.27
N TYR A 74 11.77 6.76 -0.09
CA TYR A 74 11.19 5.91 0.95
C TYR A 74 11.53 6.43 2.37
N VAL A 75 12.76 6.87 2.60
CA VAL A 75 13.16 7.45 3.89
C VAL A 75 12.51 8.81 4.13
N ILE A 76 12.44 9.67 3.10
CA ILE A 76 11.75 10.96 3.18
C ILE A 76 10.28 10.76 3.51
N THR A 77 9.59 9.87 2.80
CA THR A 77 8.17 9.60 3.04
C THR A 77 7.93 8.98 4.42
N ARG A 78 8.84 8.14 4.91
CA ARG A 78 8.79 7.65 6.30
C ARG A 78 8.96 8.77 7.34
N TYR A 79 9.79 9.77 7.05
CA TYR A 79 9.96 10.92 7.94
C TYR A 79 8.77 11.87 7.88
N SER A 80 8.30 12.21 6.68
CA SER A 80 7.24 13.20 6.44
C SER A 80 5.82 12.66 6.66
N TRP A 81 5.56 11.39 6.37
CA TRP A 81 4.21 10.78 6.48
C TRP A 81 4.09 9.77 7.62
N GLY A 82 5.12 9.68 8.46
CA GLY A 82 5.07 8.98 9.74
C GLY A 82 5.76 7.63 9.79
N LYS A 83 6.07 7.22 11.02
CA LYS A 83 6.94 6.07 11.33
C LYS A 83 6.20 4.74 11.26
N PHE A 84 4.87 4.77 11.30
CA PHE A 84 3.99 3.60 11.44
C PHE A 84 3.31 3.22 10.13
N ARG A 85 3.11 1.92 9.95
CA ARG A 85 2.28 1.31 8.92
C ARG A 85 0.85 1.23 9.41
N GLY A 86 -0.12 1.21 8.49
CA GLY A 86 -1.48 0.85 8.86
C GLY A 86 -2.11 1.78 9.89
N GLY A 87 -1.84 3.09 9.80
CA GLY A 87 -2.89 4.06 10.13
C GLY A 87 -4.16 3.56 9.48
N PHE A 88 -5.26 3.45 10.20
CA PHE A 88 -6.56 3.22 9.59
C PHE A 88 -7.43 4.42 9.91
N ILE A 89 -8.40 4.67 9.06
CA ILE A 89 -9.41 5.70 9.27
C ILE A 89 -10.67 4.94 9.63
N ARG A 90 -11.24 5.22 10.80
CA ARG A 90 -12.48 4.58 11.23
C ARG A 90 -13.57 5.63 11.33
N ILE A 91 -14.67 5.41 10.63
CA ILE A 91 -15.83 6.28 10.70
C ILE A 91 -16.93 5.50 11.38
N HIS A 92 -17.36 5.97 12.54
CA HIS A 92 -18.37 5.32 13.35
C HIS A 92 -19.75 5.95 13.10
N ARG A 93 -20.72 5.11 12.73
CA ARG A 93 -22.07 5.50 12.32
C ARG A 93 -22.89 6.09 13.48
N GLY A 94 -22.93 5.41 14.63
CA GLY A 94 -23.76 5.81 15.76
C GLY A 94 -23.33 7.14 16.40
N THR A 95 -22.05 7.28 16.74
CA THR A 95 -21.46 8.52 17.26
C THR A 95 -21.26 9.62 16.21
N ARG A 96 -21.33 9.30 14.91
CA ARG A 96 -21.00 10.22 13.80
C ARG A 96 -19.61 10.86 13.94
N LYS A 97 -18.61 10.05 14.30
CA LYS A 97 -17.23 10.52 14.48
C LYS A 97 -16.26 9.75 13.59
N LEU A 98 -15.24 10.45 13.12
CA LEU A 98 -14.07 9.90 12.46
C LEU A 98 -12.92 9.82 13.47
N TYR A 99 -12.37 8.62 13.62
CA TYR A 99 -11.20 8.32 14.43
C TYR A 99 -10.01 8.00 13.52
N PHE A 100 -8.91 8.71 13.73
CA PHE A 100 -7.67 8.51 12.98
C PHE A 100 -6.48 8.65 13.93
N VAL A 101 -5.54 7.71 13.89
CA VAL A 101 -4.30 7.82 14.67
C VAL A 101 -3.23 8.41 13.76
N SER A 102 -2.72 9.59 14.13
CA SER A 102 -1.68 10.26 13.35
C SER A 102 -0.43 9.37 13.27
N PRO A 103 0.09 9.07 12.07
CA PRO A 103 1.26 8.21 11.89
C PRO A 103 2.57 8.89 12.31
N GLN A 104 2.57 10.20 12.56
CA GLN A 104 3.74 10.95 13.02
C GLN A 104 3.91 10.84 14.54
N ASP A 105 2.83 11.10 15.29
CA ASP A 105 2.88 11.33 16.74
C ASP A 105 2.00 10.36 17.56
N GLU A 106 1.41 9.34 16.92
CA GLU A 106 0.49 8.34 17.54
C GLU A 106 -0.74 8.95 18.24
N ARG A 107 -1.01 10.23 18.01
CA ARG A 107 -2.15 10.93 18.60
C ARG A 107 -3.45 10.46 17.96
N LEU A 108 -4.44 10.11 18.78
CA LEU A 108 -5.80 9.90 18.33
C LEU A 108 -6.45 11.25 17.99
N LEU A 109 -6.84 11.39 16.73
CA LEU A 109 -7.64 12.48 16.21
C LEU A 109 -9.10 12.01 16.16
N THR A 110 -9.99 12.84 16.70
CA THR A 110 -11.43 12.61 16.70
C THR A 110 -12.09 13.80 16.02
N LEU A 111 -12.69 13.56 14.86
CA LEU A 111 -13.33 14.59 14.04
C LEU A 111 -14.83 14.32 13.97
N GLU A 112 -15.65 15.37 14.08
CA GLU A 112 -17.10 15.25 13.94
C GLU A 112 -17.47 15.08 12.46
N TRP A 113 -18.18 14.02 12.11
CA TRP A 113 -18.55 13.70 10.73
C TRP A 113 -19.29 14.85 10.04
N ASP A 114 -20.17 15.52 10.77
CA ASP A 114 -20.98 16.62 10.26
C ASP A 114 -20.18 17.89 9.96
N GLN A 115 -18.92 17.97 10.43
CA GLN A 115 -18.00 19.07 10.13
C GLN A 115 -16.96 18.71 9.06
N ILE A 116 -16.98 17.48 8.55
CA ILE A 116 -16.02 17.02 7.55
C ILE A 116 -16.40 17.59 6.19
N GLN A 117 -15.42 18.23 5.55
CA GLN A 117 -15.46 18.59 4.14
C GLN A 117 -14.66 17.57 3.35
N ALA A 118 -15.27 17.06 2.28
CA ALA A 118 -14.64 16.12 1.36
C ALA A 118 -14.05 16.86 0.17
N LEU A 119 -12.80 16.56 -0.17
CA LEU A 119 -12.09 17.13 -1.32
C LEU A 119 -11.37 16.03 -2.09
N ALA A 120 -11.44 16.05 -3.41
CA ALA A 120 -10.56 15.25 -4.26
C ALA A 120 -9.19 15.96 -4.33
N GLY A 121 -8.21 15.47 -3.57
CA GLY A 121 -6.86 16.03 -3.54
C GLY A 121 -6.10 15.73 -4.82
N TYR A 122 -5.36 16.68 -5.39
CA TYR A 122 -4.55 16.43 -6.58
C TYR A 122 -3.12 16.03 -6.22
N VAL A 123 -2.73 14.81 -6.57
CA VAL A 123 -1.35 14.31 -6.39
C VAL A 123 -0.74 13.97 -7.74
N PRO A 124 0.10 14.85 -8.32
CA PRO A 124 0.82 14.53 -9.53
C PRO A 124 1.92 13.51 -9.22
N THR A 125 1.94 12.43 -10.00
CA THR A 125 2.93 11.36 -9.91
C THR A 125 3.70 11.29 -11.22
N VAL A 126 4.99 11.60 -11.14
CA VAL A 126 5.94 11.43 -12.25
C VAL A 126 6.61 10.07 -12.08
N GLY A 127 6.40 9.18 -13.03
CA GLY A 127 6.99 7.84 -13.03
C GLY A 127 7.56 7.45 -14.38
N ALA A 128 8.10 6.23 -14.48
CA ALA A 128 8.68 5.69 -15.71
C ALA A 128 7.67 5.62 -16.88
N ALA A 129 6.37 5.54 -16.58
CA ALA A 129 5.28 5.55 -17.56
C ALA A 129 4.80 6.97 -17.94
N GLY A 130 5.53 8.01 -17.54
CA GLY A 130 5.21 9.42 -17.79
C GLY A 130 4.44 10.09 -16.64
N TYR A 131 3.72 11.17 -16.99
CA TYR A 131 2.89 11.92 -16.05
C TYR A 131 1.60 11.15 -15.74
N SER A 132 1.27 11.04 -14.47
CA SER A 132 -0.01 10.51 -14.00
C SER A 132 -0.53 11.33 -12.83
N SER A 133 -1.84 11.37 -12.67
CA SER A 133 -2.52 12.00 -11.56
C SER A 133 -3.23 10.95 -10.73
N GLN A 134 -3.18 11.13 -9.40
CA GLN A 134 -4.00 10.42 -8.45
C GLN A 134 -4.84 11.45 -7.70
N TYR A 135 -6.07 11.06 -7.39
CA TYR A 135 -7.02 11.95 -6.72
C TYR A 135 -7.48 11.37 -5.39
N PRO A 136 -6.64 11.30 -4.33
CA PRO A 136 -7.06 10.79 -3.04
C PRO A 136 -8.23 11.59 -2.43
N LEU A 137 -9.17 10.92 -1.77
CA LEU A 137 -10.22 11.56 -0.99
C LEU A 137 -9.62 12.14 0.30
N TYR A 138 -9.62 13.46 0.40
CA TYR A 138 -9.22 14.19 1.61
C TYR A 138 -10.46 14.51 2.44
N LEU A 139 -10.44 14.10 3.70
CA LEU A 139 -11.43 14.44 4.72
C LEU A 139 -10.82 15.53 5.60
N ILE A 140 -11.35 16.74 5.48
CA ILE A 140 -10.83 17.95 6.10
C ILE A 140 -11.80 18.39 7.20
N ALA A 141 -11.28 18.63 8.39
CA ALA A 141 -12.06 19.22 9.49
C ALA A 141 -11.14 20.03 10.41
N VAL A 142 -11.73 20.88 11.25
CA VAL A 142 -10.99 21.65 12.25
C VAL A 142 -10.99 20.88 13.57
N ASP A 143 -9.80 20.61 14.11
CA ASP A 143 -9.66 20.08 15.46
C ASP A 143 -9.68 21.22 16.48
N TRP A 144 -10.86 21.45 17.05
CA TRP A 144 -11.10 22.45 18.09
C TRP A 144 -10.49 22.08 19.45
N THR A 145 -9.97 20.86 19.63
CA THR A 145 -9.30 20.46 20.88
C THR A 145 -7.88 20.99 20.99
N GLN A 146 -7.31 21.49 19.88
CA GLN A 146 -5.98 22.10 19.84
C GLN A 146 -6.05 23.60 20.11
N THR A 147 -4.98 24.12 20.72
CA THR A 147 -4.80 25.55 20.96
C THR A 147 -3.48 25.99 20.31
N PRO A 148 -3.52 26.74 19.17
CA PRO A 148 -4.71 27.18 18.45
C PRO A 148 -5.45 26.04 17.73
N PRO A 149 -6.74 26.21 17.36
CA PRO A 149 -7.45 25.25 16.53
C PRO A 149 -6.70 25.03 15.21
N THR A 150 -6.56 23.78 14.81
CA THR A 150 -5.77 23.41 13.63
C THR A 150 -6.62 22.63 12.63
N GLU A 151 -6.40 22.90 11.35
CA GLU A 151 -7.00 22.11 10.29
C GLU A 151 -6.32 20.74 10.21
N VAL A 152 -7.13 19.69 10.21
CA VAL A 152 -6.69 18.32 10.09
C VAL A 152 -7.20 17.78 8.76
N CYS A 153 -6.26 17.29 7.95
CA CYS A 153 -6.56 16.64 6.68
C CYS A 153 -6.18 15.16 6.77
N VAL A 154 -7.17 14.29 6.58
CA VAL A 154 -6.99 12.84 6.57
C VAL A 154 -7.15 12.33 5.14
N SER A 155 -6.09 11.75 4.59
CA SER A 155 -6.10 11.23 3.22
C SER A 155 -6.52 9.76 3.18
N CYS A 156 -7.66 9.48 2.55
CA CYS A 156 -8.16 8.14 2.32
C CYS A 156 -7.50 7.54 1.08
N GLY A 157 -7.20 6.24 1.13
CA GLY A 157 -6.79 5.49 -0.04
C GLY A 157 -7.98 5.31 -0.96
N ASN A 158 -7.89 5.77 -2.19
CA ASN A 158 -8.74 5.31 -3.28
C ASN A 158 -7.81 4.93 -4.42
N LEU A 159 -8.12 3.81 -5.08
CA LEU A 159 -7.24 3.15 -6.03
C LEU A 159 -7.43 3.69 -7.46
N GLY A 160 -8.04 4.87 -7.62
CA GLY A 160 -8.23 5.50 -8.91
C GLY A 160 -6.89 5.89 -9.53
N TRP A 161 -6.67 5.44 -10.76
CA TRP A 161 -5.51 5.85 -11.55
C TRP A 161 -6.00 6.54 -12.81
N ARG A 162 -5.67 7.83 -12.98
CA ARG A 162 -6.11 8.67 -14.11
C ARG A 162 -7.64 8.71 -14.27
N ASP A 163 -8.32 8.99 -13.18
CA ASP A 163 -9.78 8.97 -13.10
C ASP A 163 -10.39 10.34 -12.73
N ASP A 164 -9.59 11.41 -12.76
CA ASP A 164 -10.00 12.81 -12.55
C ASP A 164 -10.89 13.06 -11.30
N GLY A 165 -10.75 12.23 -10.27
CA GLY A 165 -11.48 12.33 -9.01
C GLY A 165 -12.70 11.41 -8.87
N ASP A 166 -13.06 10.66 -9.91
CA ASP A 166 -14.22 9.76 -9.89
C ASP A 166 -14.17 8.75 -8.73
N SER A 167 -13.01 8.15 -8.45
CA SER A 167 -12.90 7.22 -7.33
C SER A 167 -12.96 7.88 -5.97
N ALA A 168 -12.56 9.15 -5.83
CA ALA A 168 -12.73 9.90 -4.59
C ALA A 168 -14.20 10.22 -4.37
N GLN A 169 -14.90 10.63 -5.42
CA GLN A 169 -16.34 10.86 -5.37
C GLN A 169 -17.10 9.56 -5.03
N GLN A 170 -16.81 8.46 -5.71
CA GLN A 170 -17.44 7.17 -5.42
C GLN A 170 -17.16 6.69 -3.99
N LEU A 171 -15.95 6.92 -3.47
CA LEU A 171 -15.63 6.61 -2.08
C LEU A 171 -16.42 7.50 -1.12
N TRP A 172 -16.53 8.80 -1.40
CA TRP A 172 -17.33 9.72 -0.59
C TRP A 172 -18.81 9.34 -0.56
N ASP A 173 -19.39 9.03 -1.72
CA ASP A 173 -20.77 8.57 -1.83
C ASP A 173 -20.99 7.26 -1.06
N CYS A 174 -20.03 6.34 -1.13
CA CYS A 174 -20.05 5.10 -0.35
C CYS A 174 -20.06 5.38 1.17
N LEU A 175 -19.25 6.33 1.65
CA LEU A 175 -19.24 6.72 3.07
C LEU A 175 -20.57 7.36 3.49
N ARG A 176 -21.18 8.19 2.63
CA ARG A 176 -22.49 8.78 2.91
C ARG A 176 -23.59 7.72 2.97
N ILE A 177 -23.62 6.81 1.99
CA ILE A 177 -24.57 5.69 1.95
C ILE A 177 -24.42 4.83 3.20
N TYR A 178 -23.19 4.53 3.63
CA TYR A 178 -22.92 3.82 4.87
C TYR A 178 -23.52 4.53 6.09
N MET A 179 -23.30 5.84 6.21
CA MET A 179 -23.80 6.63 7.33
C MET A 179 -25.34 6.67 7.38
N GLU A 180 -25.99 6.77 6.22
CA GLU A 180 -27.45 6.84 6.11
C GLU A 180 -28.10 5.45 6.26
N HIS A 181 -27.69 4.50 5.43
CA HIS A 181 -28.37 3.21 5.22
C HIS A 181 -27.69 2.01 5.90
N GLY A 182 -26.47 2.18 6.43
CA GLY A 182 -25.71 1.10 7.06
C GLY A 182 -24.93 0.22 6.07
N PRO A 183 -24.34 -0.89 6.56
CA PRO A 183 -23.44 -1.73 5.78
C PRO A 183 -24.13 -2.58 4.71
N ASP A 184 -25.42 -2.89 4.88
CA ASP A 184 -26.19 -3.74 3.96
C ASP A 184 -26.37 -3.11 2.57
N ALA A 185 -26.34 -1.77 2.50
CA ALA A 185 -26.41 -1.03 1.25
C ALA A 185 -25.08 -1.04 0.46
N LEU A 186 -24.00 -1.59 1.04
CA LEU A 186 -22.67 -1.57 0.45
C LEU A 186 -22.16 -2.95 0.05
N PRO A 187 -21.31 -3.03 -0.99
CA PRO A 187 -20.64 -4.27 -1.34
C PRO A 187 -19.72 -4.72 -0.19
N LYS A 188 -19.77 -6.01 0.14
CA LYS A 188 -18.91 -6.56 1.18
C LYS A 188 -17.43 -6.43 0.78
N PRO A 189 -16.57 -5.94 1.70
CA PRO A 189 -15.14 -5.81 1.41
C PRO A 189 -14.49 -7.20 1.23
N PRO A 190 -13.35 -7.26 0.52
CA PRO A 190 -12.60 -8.50 0.41
C PRO A 190 -12.14 -8.98 1.80
N PRO A 191 -12.01 -10.30 2.01
CA PRO A 191 -11.55 -10.83 3.28
C PRO A 191 -10.14 -10.32 3.59
N ILE A 192 -9.92 -9.95 4.85
CA ILE A 192 -8.61 -9.45 5.30
C ILE A 192 -7.59 -10.58 5.12
N PRO A 193 -6.49 -10.35 4.40
CA PRO A 193 -5.46 -11.35 4.26
C PRO A 193 -4.85 -11.66 5.63
N ARG A 194 -4.72 -12.95 5.94
CA ARG A 194 -4.06 -13.40 7.16
C ARG A 194 -2.61 -12.92 7.17
N ARG A 195 -2.09 -12.52 8.34
CA ARG A 195 -0.70 -12.13 8.49
C ARG A 195 0.19 -13.34 8.21
N LEU A 196 0.93 -13.27 7.11
CA LEU A 196 1.91 -14.28 6.72
C LEU A 196 3.24 -14.03 7.43
N SER A 197 4.08 -15.06 7.56
CA SER A 197 5.45 -14.88 8.03
C SER A 197 6.27 -14.07 7.02
N ARG A 198 7.34 -13.39 7.47
CA ARG A 198 8.18 -12.54 6.61
C ARG A 198 8.60 -13.21 5.29
N LYS A 199 9.03 -14.48 5.38
CA LYS A 199 9.41 -15.28 4.21
C LYS A 199 8.20 -15.57 3.30
N GLN A 200 7.05 -15.88 3.88
CA GLN A 200 5.82 -16.14 3.13
C GLN A 200 5.28 -14.88 2.46
N THR A 201 5.39 -13.72 3.10
CA THR A 201 5.03 -12.41 2.53
C THR A 201 5.87 -12.13 1.28
N PHE A 202 7.20 -12.21 1.39
CA PHE A 202 8.09 -12.04 0.23
C PHE A 202 7.76 -13.03 -0.90
N LEU A 203 7.51 -14.30 -0.57
CA LEU A 203 7.20 -15.32 -1.57
C LEU A 203 5.75 -15.27 -2.08
N ARG A 204 4.88 -14.43 -1.53
CA ARG A 204 3.46 -14.39 -1.88
C ARG A 204 3.27 -14.04 -3.34
N PHE A 205 3.87 -12.94 -3.80
CA PHE A 205 3.75 -12.51 -5.20
C PHE A 205 4.36 -13.52 -6.17
N TYR A 206 5.45 -14.21 -5.80
CA TYR A 206 6.00 -15.30 -6.61
C TYR A 206 5.03 -16.47 -6.75
N ARG A 207 4.34 -16.84 -5.67
CA ARG A 207 3.31 -17.91 -5.69
C ARG A 207 2.11 -17.50 -6.54
N ASP A 208 1.64 -16.26 -6.37
CA ASP A 208 0.50 -15.73 -7.13
C ASP A 208 0.83 -15.62 -8.63
N TRP A 209 2.04 -15.15 -8.94
CA TRP A 209 2.58 -15.12 -10.30
C TRP A 209 2.67 -16.53 -10.87
N ALA A 210 3.23 -17.50 -10.14
CA ALA A 210 3.37 -18.88 -10.60
C ALA A 210 2.00 -19.54 -10.85
N ALA A 211 1.03 -19.30 -9.96
CA ALA A 211 -0.33 -19.78 -10.13
C ALA A 211 -1.01 -19.15 -11.36
N LYS A 212 -0.84 -17.84 -11.58
CA LYS A 212 -1.36 -17.16 -12.77
C LYS A 212 -0.66 -17.63 -14.05
N TYR A 213 0.66 -17.80 -14.02
CA TYR A 213 1.47 -18.31 -15.12
C TYR A 213 1.00 -19.70 -15.57
N ARG A 214 0.82 -20.63 -14.62
CA ARG A 214 0.31 -21.98 -14.91
C ARG A 214 -1.11 -21.96 -15.48
N ARG A 215 -2.00 -21.14 -14.91
CA ARG A 215 -3.37 -20.98 -15.40
C ARG A 215 -3.40 -20.45 -16.83
N ASP A 216 -2.63 -19.41 -17.12
CA ASP A 216 -2.62 -18.77 -18.43
C ASP A 216 -2.09 -19.73 -19.50
N LEU A 217 -1.01 -20.48 -19.21
CA LEU A 217 -0.46 -21.49 -20.12
C LEU A 217 -1.30 -22.75 -20.27
N ALA A 218 -2.16 -23.06 -19.30
CA ALA A 218 -3.09 -24.18 -19.41
C ALA A 218 -4.18 -23.92 -20.47
N THR A 219 -4.46 -22.65 -20.80
CA THR A 219 -5.48 -22.29 -21.80
C THR A 219 -5.03 -22.60 -23.24
N PRO A 220 -5.94 -22.94 -24.17
CA PRO A 220 -5.61 -23.18 -25.57
C PRO A 220 -4.92 -21.97 -26.23
N LYS A 221 -5.36 -20.76 -25.89
CA LYS A 221 -4.75 -19.50 -26.34
C LYS A 221 -3.34 -19.34 -25.79
N GLY A 222 -3.13 -19.64 -24.51
CA GLY A 222 -1.81 -19.60 -23.87
C GLY A 222 -0.82 -20.57 -24.49
N LYS A 223 -1.24 -21.80 -24.83
CA LYS A 223 -0.38 -22.77 -25.53
C LYS A 223 0.00 -22.30 -26.93
N ARG A 224 -0.96 -21.77 -27.69
CA ARG A 224 -0.74 -21.25 -29.05
C ARG A 224 0.25 -20.07 -29.07
N TRP A 225 0.22 -19.23 -28.04
CA TRP A 225 1.07 -18.04 -27.93
C TRP A 225 2.22 -18.21 -26.91
N ALA A 226 2.60 -19.44 -26.56
CA ALA A 226 3.55 -19.71 -25.48
C ALA A 226 4.89 -18.99 -25.69
N MET A 227 5.41 -18.93 -26.92
CA MET A 227 6.66 -18.24 -27.25
C MET A 227 6.66 -16.75 -26.88
N VAL A 228 5.48 -16.10 -26.86
CA VAL A 228 5.34 -14.68 -26.48
C VAL A 228 4.93 -14.55 -25.02
N VAL A 229 4.00 -15.39 -24.56
CA VAL A 229 3.48 -15.36 -23.18
C VAL A 229 4.57 -15.67 -22.17
N ILE A 230 5.45 -16.64 -22.45
CA ILE A 230 6.51 -17.04 -21.52
C ILE A 230 7.49 -15.88 -21.26
N PRO A 231 8.13 -15.27 -22.28
CA PRO A 231 8.99 -14.10 -22.06
C PRO A 231 8.25 -12.94 -21.40
N ALA A 232 7.02 -12.61 -21.82
CA ALA A 232 6.25 -11.53 -21.20
C ALA A 232 5.99 -11.76 -19.71
N LYS A 233 5.74 -13.02 -19.30
CA LYS A 233 5.55 -13.39 -17.90
C LYS A 233 6.85 -13.35 -17.12
N ILE A 234 7.97 -13.74 -17.72
CA ILE A 234 9.31 -13.61 -17.11
C ILE A 234 9.67 -12.13 -16.93
N LEU A 235 9.40 -11.29 -17.93
CA LEU A 235 9.57 -9.84 -17.79
C LEU A 235 8.69 -9.30 -16.66
N ALA A 236 7.42 -9.69 -16.56
CA ALA A 236 6.57 -9.30 -15.44
C ALA A 236 7.11 -9.81 -14.08
N LEU A 237 7.73 -10.99 -14.03
CA LEU A 237 8.37 -11.52 -12.82
C LEU A 237 9.51 -10.60 -12.35
N ILE A 238 10.35 -10.17 -13.30
CA ILE A 238 11.53 -9.35 -13.02
C ILE A 238 11.15 -7.90 -12.72
N PHE A 239 10.29 -7.28 -13.54
CA PHE A 239 10.00 -5.85 -13.48
C PHE A 239 8.82 -5.47 -12.57
N ILE A 240 7.99 -6.42 -12.15
CA ILE A 240 6.81 -6.15 -11.32
C ILE A 240 6.84 -6.98 -10.03
N VAL A 241 6.91 -8.30 -10.15
CA VAL A 241 6.80 -9.21 -9.00
C VAL A 241 7.98 -9.09 -8.03
N PHE A 242 9.22 -9.02 -8.54
CA PHE A 242 10.40 -8.83 -7.69
C PHE A 242 10.33 -7.49 -6.94
N PRO A 243 10.09 -6.34 -7.61
CA PRO A 243 9.89 -5.06 -6.94
C PRO A 243 8.81 -5.09 -5.85
N ASP A 244 7.62 -5.59 -6.15
CA ASP A 244 6.51 -5.69 -5.18
C ASP A 244 6.89 -6.55 -3.97
N SER A 245 7.63 -7.65 -4.20
CA SER A 245 8.10 -8.54 -3.13
C SER A 245 9.13 -7.85 -2.22
N VAL A 246 10.06 -7.09 -2.80
CA VAL A 246 11.03 -6.28 -2.05
C VAL A 246 10.29 -5.23 -1.21
N GLY A 247 9.32 -4.53 -1.80
CA GLY A 247 8.51 -3.54 -1.11
C GLY A 247 7.81 -4.10 0.11
N GLU A 248 7.08 -5.21 -0.04
CA GLU A 248 6.43 -5.84 1.11
C GLU A 248 7.41 -6.37 2.16
N PHE A 249 8.59 -6.82 1.77
CA PHE A 249 9.61 -7.29 2.71
C PHE A 249 10.19 -6.14 3.54
N ILE A 250 10.38 -4.97 2.93
CA ILE A 250 10.82 -3.75 3.61
C ILE A 250 9.72 -3.28 4.56
N ASP A 251 8.48 -3.20 4.08
CA ASP A 251 7.33 -2.77 4.88
C ASP A 251 6.90 -3.78 5.96
N TYR A 252 7.36 -5.04 5.91
CA TYR A 252 7.05 -6.04 6.92
C TYR A 252 7.55 -5.64 8.32
N GLY A 253 8.70 -4.95 8.38
CA GLY A 253 9.31 -4.51 9.62
C GLY A 253 8.71 -3.24 10.22
N VAL A 254 7.79 -2.59 9.50
CA VAL A 254 7.18 -1.34 9.96
C VAL A 254 6.01 -1.66 10.91
N PRO A 255 6.00 -1.14 12.15
CA PRO A 255 4.94 -1.41 13.12
C PRO A 255 3.60 -0.82 12.67
N TYR A 256 2.48 -1.49 13.00
CA TYR A 256 1.14 -0.96 12.75
C TYR A 256 0.74 0.05 13.82
N THR A 257 0.06 1.16 13.46
CA THR A 257 -0.60 1.99 14.49
C THR A 257 -1.75 1.21 15.10
N SER A 258 -1.86 1.22 16.43
CA SER A 258 -3.00 0.67 17.15
C SER A 258 -3.94 1.78 17.60
N PHE A 259 -5.24 1.53 17.51
CA PHE A 259 -6.23 2.38 18.18
C PHE A 259 -6.23 2.11 19.69
N PRO A 260 -6.63 3.08 20.52
CA PRO A 260 -7.00 2.82 21.89
C PRO A 260 -8.11 1.75 21.97
N LYS A 261 -8.08 0.92 23.02
CA LYS A 261 -9.00 -0.22 23.16
C LYS A 261 -10.46 0.22 23.17
N GLU A 262 -10.74 1.39 23.73
CA GLU A 262 -12.06 1.99 23.82
C GLU A 262 -12.64 2.23 22.42
N ILE A 263 -11.80 2.61 21.45
CA ILE A 263 -12.21 2.82 20.05
C ILE A 263 -12.34 1.50 19.31
N ASP A 264 -11.51 0.50 19.60
CA ASP A 264 -11.66 -0.86 19.04
C ASP A 264 -12.98 -1.50 19.46
N GLU A 265 -13.36 -1.36 20.73
CA GLU A 265 -14.63 -1.83 21.29
C GLU A 265 -15.82 -1.07 20.70
N LEU A 266 -15.74 0.27 20.70
CA LEU A 266 -16.78 1.13 20.12
C LEU A 266 -17.05 0.80 18.65
N CYS A 267 -15.99 0.59 17.85
CA CYS A 267 -16.11 0.27 16.44
C CYS A 267 -16.45 -1.21 16.16
N GLY A 268 -16.52 -2.06 17.19
CA GLY A 268 -16.75 -3.50 17.01
C GLY A 268 -15.63 -4.21 16.25
N PHE A 269 -14.41 -3.66 16.28
CA PHE A 269 -13.23 -4.17 15.58
C PHE A 269 -12.21 -4.82 16.51
N VAL A 270 -12.61 -5.15 17.74
CA VAL A 270 -11.80 -5.88 18.72
C VAL A 270 -11.21 -7.12 18.05
N GLU A 271 -9.91 -7.08 17.80
CA GLU A 271 -9.19 -8.28 17.39
C GLU A 271 -9.24 -9.25 18.56
N LYS A 272 -10.04 -10.33 18.45
CA LYS A 272 -9.90 -11.47 19.33
C LYS A 272 -8.46 -11.94 19.21
N ARG A 273 -7.62 -11.58 20.18
CA ARG A 273 -6.24 -12.06 20.27
C ARG A 273 -6.30 -13.58 20.23
N VAL A 274 -5.93 -14.17 19.11
CA VAL A 274 -5.68 -15.60 19.04
C VAL A 274 -4.58 -15.86 20.09
N PRO A 275 -4.83 -16.70 21.11
CA PRO A 275 -3.84 -16.92 22.15
C PRO A 275 -2.56 -17.43 21.48
N ILE A 276 -1.45 -16.75 21.75
CA ILE A 276 -0.14 -17.20 21.29
C ILE A 276 0.19 -18.47 22.09
N MET A 277 -0.18 -19.64 21.57
CA MET A 277 0.32 -20.90 22.08
C MET A 277 1.80 -20.98 21.73
N ARG A 278 2.65 -20.82 22.74
CA ARG A 278 4.06 -21.17 22.65
C ARG A 278 4.20 -22.64 23.02
N LEU A 279 4.42 -23.49 22.03
CA LEU A 279 4.86 -24.87 22.25
C LEU A 279 6.36 -24.91 22.00
N ASN A 280 7.15 -25.27 23.01
CA ASN A 280 8.61 -25.42 22.90
C ASN A 280 9.37 -24.18 22.38
N GLY A 281 8.96 -22.97 22.79
CA GLY A 281 9.69 -21.73 22.46
C GLY A 281 9.51 -21.21 21.04
N GLU A 282 8.85 -21.96 20.15
CA GLU A 282 8.46 -21.48 18.82
C GLU A 282 7.04 -20.91 18.82
N ARG A 283 6.87 -19.81 18.10
CA ARG A 283 5.59 -19.13 17.92
C ARG A 283 4.79 -19.87 16.86
N VAL A 284 3.77 -20.62 17.28
CA VAL A 284 2.80 -21.23 16.36
C VAL A 284 1.69 -20.22 16.11
N ASP A 285 1.73 -19.54 14.98
CA ASP A 285 0.62 -18.70 14.53
C ASP A 285 -0.47 -19.64 13.96
N SER A 286 -1.60 -19.78 14.67
CA SER A 286 -2.75 -20.64 14.29
C SER A 286 -3.58 -20.06 13.18
#